data_AF-A0A6J4MB17-F1
#
_entry.id   AF-A0A6J4MB17-F1
#
_cell.length_a   1.000
_cell.length_b   1.000
_cell.length_c   1.000
_cell.angle_alpha   90.00
_cell.angle_beta   90.00
_cell.angle_gamma   90.00
#
_symmetry.space_group_name_H-M   'P 1'
#
loop_
_entity.id
_entity.type
_entity.pdbx_description
1 polymer ?
#
loop_
_entity_poly.entity_id
_entity_poly.type
_entity_poly.pdbx_seq_one_letter_code
_entity_poly.pdbx_strand_id
1 'polypeptide(L)'
;APARRAATPPPDTVAGPPLSPRRAFVYSALLPGFGQAKLQRYNAGALFVAVEMASIAMAAKSRTDLRQAERLYRDSIVVGYAPPDTAGVIVPRFQQCRTAADGATPCPVTQARVRARRVHYEDWLAAVLFNHLFAGADAFVAAQLWDLPTQVSASPDGRGVTVAARIAF
;
A
#
# COMPACT_ATOMS: atom_id res chain seq x y z
N ALA A 1 -3.73 -31.00 -63.90
CA ALA A 1 -4.38 -31.13 -62.58
C ALA A 1 -4.71 -29.74 -62.06
N PRO A 2 -5.96 -29.42 -61.68
CA PRO A 2 -6.29 -28.08 -61.18
C PRO A 2 -5.77 -27.88 -59.75
N ALA A 3 -5.15 -26.73 -59.50
CA ALA A 3 -4.62 -26.35 -58.20
C ALA A 3 -5.76 -26.14 -57.17
N ARG A 4 -5.73 -26.88 -56.06
CA ARG A 4 -6.61 -26.63 -54.91
C ARG A 4 -6.30 -25.24 -54.35
N ARG A 5 -7.25 -24.31 -54.47
CA ARG A 5 -7.27 -23.07 -53.70
C ARG A 5 -7.23 -23.46 -52.21
N ALA A 6 -6.20 -22.99 -51.50
CA ALA A 6 -6.16 -23.10 -50.04
C ALA A 6 -7.37 -22.37 -49.47
N ALA A 7 -8.21 -23.09 -48.74
CA ALA A 7 -9.35 -22.50 -48.05
C ALA A 7 -8.83 -21.55 -46.97
N THR A 8 -9.35 -20.33 -46.92
CA THR A 8 -9.09 -19.38 -45.84
C THR A 8 -9.49 -20.04 -44.52
N PRO A 9 -8.62 -20.08 -43.50
CA PRO A 9 -8.99 -20.65 -42.21
C PRO A 9 -10.19 -19.87 -41.66
N PRO A 10 -11.18 -20.55 -41.05
CA PRO A 10 -12.32 -19.88 -40.45
C PRO A 10 -11.84 -18.86 -39.41
N PRO A 11 -12.50 -17.70 -39.30
CA PRO A 11 -12.16 -16.71 -38.29
C PRO A 11 -12.23 -17.34 -36.90
N ASP A 12 -11.27 -17.01 -36.05
CA ASP A 12 -11.20 -17.53 -34.68
C ASP A 12 -12.45 -17.08 -33.90
N THR A 13 -13.38 -18.02 -33.66
CA THR A 13 -14.69 -17.73 -33.05
C THR A 13 -14.68 -17.81 -31.53
N VAL A 14 -13.53 -18.10 -30.91
CA VAL A 14 -13.41 -18.07 -29.45
C VAL A 14 -13.55 -16.63 -28.99
N ALA A 15 -14.53 -16.36 -28.14
CA ALA A 15 -14.75 -15.04 -27.57
C ALA A 15 -13.55 -14.68 -26.68
N GLY A 16 -12.60 -13.93 -27.24
CA GLY A 16 -11.41 -13.51 -26.51
C GLY A 16 -11.76 -12.65 -25.29
N PRO A 17 -10.80 -12.50 -24.34
CA PRO A 17 -11.02 -11.75 -23.11
C PRO A 17 -11.48 -10.31 -23.37
N PRO A 18 -12.36 -9.74 -22.52
CA PRO A 18 -12.85 -8.36 -22.68
C PRO A 18 -11.73 -7.32 -22.56
N LEU A 19 -10.57 -7.70 -22.00
CA LEU A 19 -9.36 -6.90 -21.92
C LEU A 19 -8.14 -7.74 -22.29
N SER A 20 -7.30 -7.19 -23.15
CA SER A 20 -6.00 -7.82 -23.41
C SER A 20 -5.12 -7.78 -22.15
N PRO A 21 -4.25 -8.78 -21.94
CA PRO A 21 -3.42 -8.88 -20.73
C PRO A 21 -2.62 -7.61 -20.40
N ARG A 22 -2.03 -6.97 -21.42
CA ARG A 22 -1.29 -5.72 -21.24
C ARG A 22 -2.18 -4.58 -20.74
N ARG A 23 -3.40 -4.47 -21.27
CA ARG A 23 -4.36 -3.43 -20.84
C ARG A 23 -4.91 -3.74 -19.46
N ALA A 24 -5.18 -5.01 -19.15
CA ALA A 24 -5.59 -5.45 -17.83
C ALA A 24 -4.55 -5.11 -16.76
N PHE A 25 -3.27 -5.35 -17.04
CA PHE A 25 -2.15 -4.93 -16.19
C PHE A 25 -2.18 -3.43 -15.93
N VAL A 26 -2.13 -2.61 -16.99
CA VAL A 26 -2.03 -1.14 -16.86
C VAL A 26 -3.22 -0.57 -16.11
N TYR A 27 -4.43 -1.06 -16.39
CA TYR A 27 -5.61 -0.54 -15.72
C TYR A 27 -5.65 -0.87 -14.23
N SER A 28 -5.29 -2.10 -13.83
CA SER A 28 -5.22 -2.45 -12.40
C SER A 28 -4.00 -1.86 -11.70
N ALA A 29 -2.89 -1.63 -12.41
CA ALA A 29 -1.70 -1.01 -11.85
C ALA A 29 -1.86 0.50 -11.64
N LEU A 30 -2.77 1.15 -12.36
CA LEU A 30 -3.12 2.55 -12.11
C LEU A 30 -4.22 2.67 -11.05
N LEU A 31 -5.17 1.74 -11.04
CA LEU A 31 -6.33 1.77 -10.19
C LEU A 31 -6.61 0.36 -9.66
N PRO A 32 -6.09 0.02 -8.46
CA PRO A 32 -6.19 -1.32 -7.90
C PRO A 32 -7.63 -1.85 -7.94
N GLY A 33 -7.79 -3.05 -8.48
CA GLY A 33 -9.08 -3.73 -8.62
C GLY A 33 -9.87 -3.44 -9.90
N PHE A 34 -9.50 -2.44 -10.71
CA PHE A 34 -10.27 -2.07 -11.91
C PHE A 34 -10.21 -3.14 -13.03
N GLY A 35 -9.04 -3.71 -13.31
CA GLY A 35 -8.92 -4.80 -14.30
C GLY A 35 -9.63 -6.08 -13.87
N GLN A 36 -9.64 -6.38 -12.57
CA GLN A 36 -10.40 -7.53 -12.02
C GLN A 36 -11.91 -7.33 -12.15
N ALA A 37 -12.42 -6.12 -11.90
CA ALA A 37 -13.84 -5.81 -12.08
C ALA A 37 -14.29 -5.99 -13.54
N LYS A 38 -13.45 -5.59 -14.51
CA LYS A 38 -13.74 -5.77 -15.93
C LYS A 38 -13.64 -7.23 -16.40
N LEU A 39 -12.84 -8.05 -15.72
CA LEU A 39 -12.75 -9.49 -15.92
C LEU A 39 -13.74 -10.28 -15.02
N GLN A 40 -14.78 -9.64 -14.48
CA GLN A 40 -15.78 -10.25 -13.60
C GLN A 40 -15.22 -11.01 -12.36
N ARG A 41 -13.99 -10.71 -11.95
CA ARG A 41 -13.34 -11.28 -10.75
C ARG A 41 -13.52 -10.34 -9.56
N TYR A 42 -14.77 -10.13 -9.15
CA TYR A 42 -15.12 -9.14 -8.13
C TYR A 42 -14.44 -9.35 -6.77
N ASN A 43 -14.25 -10.60 -6.34
CA ASN A 43 -13.58 -10.92 -5.07
C ASN A 43 -12.11 -10.47 -5.06
N ALA A 44 -11.38 -10.71 -6.16
CA ALA A 44 -10.00 -10.28 -6.29
C ALA A 44 -9.90 -8.75 -6.34
N GLY A 45 -10.79 -8.10 -7.10
CA GLY A 45 -10.85 -6.64 -7.15
C GLY A 45 -11.14 -6.01 -5.79
N ALA A 46 -12.11 -6.56 -5.04
CA ALA A 46 -12.47 -6.10 -3.70
C ALA A 46 -11.32 -6.20 -2.71
N LEU A 47 -10.52 -7.27 -2.77
CA LEU A 47 -9.34 -7.44 -1.92
C LEU A 47 -8.32 -6.31 -2.14
N PHE A 48 -7.94 -6.04 -3.39
CA PHE A 48 -6.97 -4.98 -3.69
C PHE A 48 -7.47 -3.59 -3.29
N VAL A 49 -8.76 -3.32 -3.45
CA VAL A 49 -9.38 -2.06 -3.00
C VAL A 49 -9.35 -1.96 -1.47
N ALA A 50 -9.66 -3.04 -0.74
CA ALA A 50 -9.62 -3.05 0.71
C ALA A 50 -8.20 -2.78 1.24
N VAL A 51 -7.19 -3.45 0.67
CA VAL A 51 -5.78 -3.24 1.02
C VAL A 51 -5.32 -1.82 0.69
N GLU A 52 -5.73 -1.28 -0.47
CA GLU A 52 -5.45 0.10 -0.86
C GLU A 52 -6.01 1.10 0.17
N MET A 53 -7.29 0.96 0.52
CA MET A 53 -7.95 1.85 1.47
C MET A 53 -7.27 1.79 2.85
N ALA A 54 -6.93 0.59 3.33
CA ALA A 54 -6.21 0.42 4.59
C ALA A 54 -4.84 1.10 4.55
N SER A 55 -4.10 0.92 3.45
CA SER A 55 -2.75 1.48 3.28
C SER A 55 -2.78 3.00 3.20
N ILE A 56 -3.73 3.57 2.45
CA ILE A 56 -3.94 5.03 2.37
C ILE A 56 -4.31 5.61 3.74
N ALA A 57 -5.24 4.97 4.45
CA ALA A 57 -5.65 5.42 5.78
C ALA A 57 -4.46 5.43 6.76
N MET A 58 -3.64 4.39 6.73
CA MET A 58 -2.46 4.29 7.58
C MET A 58 -1.33 5.24 7.16
N ALA A 59 -1.15 5.51 5.87
CA ALA A 59 -0.23 6.55 5.39
C ALA A 59 -0.69 7.95 5.86
N ALA A 60 -1.99 8.25 5.77
CA ALA A 60 -2.54 9.53 6.22
C ALA A 60 -2.38 9.72 7.74
N LYS A 61 -2.64 8.67 8.53
CA LYS A 61 -2.39 8.65 9.98
C LYS A 61 -0.91 8.87 10.29
N SER A 62 -0.04 8.08 9.69
CA SER A 62 1.42 8.12 9.93
C SER A 62 2.02 9.49 9.57
N ARG A 63 1.49 10.15 8.53
CA ARG A 63 1.89 11.52 8.16
C ARG A 63 1.51 12.55 9.23
N THR A 64 0.39 12.36 9.93
CA THR A 64 -0.03 13.25 11.03
C THR A 64 0.84 13.02 12.25
N ASP A 65 1.13 11.76 12.58
CA ASP A 65 2.03 11.39 13.68
C ASP A 65 3.46 11.93 13.44
N LEU A 66 3.96 11.84 12.20
CA LEU A 66 5.24 12.41 11.83
C LEU A 66 5.26 13.93 12.01
N ARG A 67 4.24 14.64 11.51
CA ARG A 67 4.12 16.10 11.66
C ARG A 67 4.09 16.53 13.12
N GLN A 68 3.38 15.78 13.97
CA GLN A 68 3.36 16.04 15.41
C GLN A 68 4.72 15.80 16.05
N ALA A 69 5.40 14.70 15.72
CA ALA A 69 6.73 14.41 16.24
C ALA A 69 7.75 15.47 15.81
N GLU A 70 7.71 15.93 14.56
CA GLU A 70 8.59 16.99 14.04
C GLU A 70 8.35 18.33 14.74
N ARG A 71 7.09 18.66 15.05
CA ARG A 71 6.74 19.87 15.82
C ARG A 71 7.29 19.80 17.23
N LEU A 72 7.02 18.71 17.96
CA LEU A 72 7.50 18.53 19.33
C LEU A 72 9.02 18.48 19.42
N TYR A 73 9.69 17.89 18.42
CA TYR A 73 11.15 17.85 18.38
C TYR A 73 11.80 19.22 18.18
N ARG A 74 11.08 20.17 17.56
CA ARG A 74 11.52 21.56 17.37
C ARG A 74 11.04 22.50 18.48
N ASP A 75 10.22 22.00 19.40
CA ASP A 75 9.69 22.77 20.51
C ASP A 75 10.74 22.94 21.61
N SER A 76 10.54 23.97 22.44
CA SER A 76 11.38 24.27 23.60
C SER A 76 10.64 23.97 24.89
N ILE A 77 11.30 23.26 25.81
CA ILE A 77 10.78 22.98 27.15
C ILE A 77 11.54 23.79 28.19
N VAL A 78 10.89 24.08 29.31
CA VAL A 78 11.55 24.70 30.47
C VAL A 78 12.38 23.61 31.15
N VAL A 79 13.69 23.84 31.25
CA VAL A 79 14.65 22.88 31.84
C VAL A 79 15.04 23.26 33.26
N GLY A 80 14.75 24.49 33.65
CA GLY A 80 15.01 25.00 34.99
C GLY A 80 14.78 26.50 35.05
N TYR A 81 15.13 27.07 36.19
CA TYR A 81 15.07 28.51 36.44
C TYR A 81 16.46 29.02 36.78
N ALA A 82 16.83 30.18 36.26
CA ALA A 82 18.07 30.83 36.69
C ALA A 82 17.94 31.30 38.14
N PRO A 83 19.04 31.34 38.92
CA PRO A 83 19.04 31.97 40.23
C PRO A 83 18.57 33.44 40.11
N PRO A 84 17.83 33.97 41.10
CA PRO A 84 17.35 35.35 41.05
C PRO A 84 18.54 36.32 40.97
N ASP A 85 18.40 37.34 40.14
CA ASP A 85 19.36 38.44 40.05
C ASP A 85 19.20 39.43 41.22
N THR A 86 19.96 40.52 41.22
CA THR A 86 19.89 41.57 42.24
C THR A 86 18.52 42.26 42.30
N ALA A 87 17.67 42.09 41.27
CA ALA A 87 16.30 42.59 41.21
C ALA A 87 15.27 41.54 41.68
N GLY A 88 15.70 40.33 42.04
CA GLY A 88 14.84 39.25 42.52
C GLY A 88 14.02 38.56 41.42
N VAL A 89 14.37 38.76 40.14
CA VAL A 89 13.59 38.22 39.01
C VAL A 89 14.02 36.79 38.69
N ILE A 90 13.04 35.88 38.65
CA ILE A 90 13.26 34.48 38.25
C ILE A 90 12.94 34.34 36.77
N VAL A 91 13.93 33.97 35.95
CA VAL A 91 13.75 33.71 34.51
C VAL A 91 13.81 32.21 34.20
N PRO A 92 12.82 31.67 33.46
CA PRO A 92 12.86 30.28 33.01
C PRO A 92 13.94 30.10 31.93
N ARG A 93 14.66 28.98 32.01
CA ARG A 93 15.59 28.54 30.97
C ARG A 93 14.88 27.57 30.03
N PHE A 94 14.82 27.92 28.76
CA PHE A 94 14.26 27.08 27.72
C PHE A 94 15.38 26.32 26.99
N GLN A 95 15.13 25.06 26.64
CA GLN A 95 15.99 24.31 25.73
C GLN A 95 15.15 23.61 24.67
N GLN A 96 15.63 23.66 23.43
CA GLN A 96 15.00 22.93 22.34
C GLN A 96 15.30 21.45 22.44
N CYS A 97 14.29 20.60 22.21
CA CYS A 97 14.45 19.15 22.26
C CYS A 97 15.54 18.63 21.32
N ARG A 98 15.72 19.28 20.16
CA ARG A 98 16.80 18.98 19.20
C ARG A 98 18.22 19.12 19.79
N THR A 99 18.40 20.03 20.73
CA THR A 99 19.71 20.41 21.30
C THR A 99 19.95 19.81 22.67
N ALA A 100 19.01 19.04 23.20
CA ALA A 100 19.20 18.35 24.46
C ALA A 100 20.27 17.26 24.27
N ALA A 101 21.35 17.34 25.05
CA ALA A 101 22.34 16.28 25.11
C ALA A 101 21.70 15.02 25.73
N ASP A 102 22.06 13.85 25.20
CA ASP A 102 21.53 12.57 25.68
C ASP A 102 21.73 12.44 27.21
N GLY A 103 20.63 12.27 27.95
CA GLY A 103 20.63 12.11 29.41
C GLY A 103 20.64 13.41 30.24
N ALA A 104 20.82 14.59 29.63
CA ALA A 104 20.85 15.86 30.35
C ALA A 104 19.45 16.47 30.61
N THR A 105 18.45 16.10 29.82
CA THR A 105 17.07 16.58 29.98
C THR A 105 16.10 15.57 29.39
N PRO A 106 15.03 15.17 30.10
CA PRO A 106 14.05 14.23 29.55
C PRO A 106 13.19 14.93 28.50
N CYS A 107 13.68 14.97 27.25
CA CYS A 107 12.86 15.38 26.12
C CYS A 107 11.91 14.23 25.74
N PRO A 108 10.58 14.46 25.70
CA PRO A 108 9.61 13.40 25.42
C PRO A 108 9.68 12.87 23.97
N VAL A 109 10.31 13.62 23.07
CA VAL A 109 10.49 13.27 21.66
C VAL A 109 11.96 13.38 21.28
N THR A 110 12.53 12.25 20.84
CA THR A 110 13.91 12.14 20.37
C THR A 110 13.99 12.10 18.85
N GLN A 111 15.18 12.33 18.28
CA GLN A 111 15.40 12.19 16.84
C GLN A 111 15.07 10.77 16.34
N ALA A 112 15.36 9.74 17.15
CA ALA A 112 15.03 8.36 16.84
C ALA A 112 13.51 8.16 16.66
N ARG A 113 12.69 8.81 17.50
CA ARG A 113 11.23 8.77 17.40
C ARG A 113 10.72 9.44 16.12
N VAL A 114 11.29 10.57 15.74
CA VAL A 114 10.96 11.25 14.46
C VAL A 114 11.31 10.35 13.28
N ARG A 115 12.51 9.74 13.29
CA ARG A 115 12.95 8.80 12.25
C ARG A 115 12.01 7.60 12.15
N ALA A 116 11.63 6.99 13.27
CA ALA A 116 10.69 5.87 13.29
C ALA A 116 9.33 6.25 12.67
N ARG A 117 8.78 7.43 12.97
CA ARG A 117 7.53 7.91 12.37
C ARG A 117 7.63 8.18 10.88
N ARG A 118 8.79 8.61 10.40
CA ARG A 118 9.08 8.77 8.97
C ARG A 118 9.09 7.41 8.26
N VAL A 119 9.81 6.45 8.81
CA VAL A 119 9.85 5.08 8.27
C VAL A 119 8.45 4.47 8.20
N HIS A 120 7.65 4.59 9.27
CA HIS A 120 6.27 4.12 9.23
C HIS A 120 5.44 4.72 8.09
N TYR A 121 5.59 6.02 7.81
CA TYR A 121 4.91 6.65 6.67
C TYR A 121 5.40 6.11 5.33
N GLU A 122 6.72 5.93 5.18
CA GLU A 122 7.36 5.38 3.98
C GLU A 122 6.95 3.91 3.74
N ASP A 123 6.81 3.10 4.79
CA ASP A 123 6.36 1.71 4.71
C ASP A 123 4.92 1.61 4.16
N TRP A 124 4.01 2.48 4.61
CA TRP A 124 2.64 2.51 4.09
C TRP A 124 2.55 3.03 2.66
N LEU A 125 3.46 3.92 2.25
CA LEU A 125 3.56 4.33 0.85
C LEU A 125 4.09 3.18 -0.01
N ALA A 126 5.06 2.42 0.48
CA ALA A 126 5.52 1.22 -0.19
C ALA A 126 4.38 0.19 -0.34
N ALA A 127 3.55 0.00 0.69
CA ALA A 127 2.38 -0.89 0.62
C ALA A 127 1.41 -0.49 -0.51
N VAL A 128 1.12 0.80 -0.69
CA VAL A 128 0.32 1.31 -1.83
C VAL A 128 0.99 0.94 -3.15
N LEU A 129 2.27 1.26 -3.33
CA LEU A 129 2.98 0.99 -4.59
C LEU A 129 3.02 -0.50 -4.93
N PHE A 130 3.27 -1.37 -3.95
CA PHE A 130 3.24 -2.81 -4.13
C PHE A 130 1.83 -3.33 -4.44
N ASN A 131 0.80 -2.78 -3.78
CA ASN A 131 -0.59 -3.15 -4.05
C ASN A 131 -0.98 -2.87 -5.51
N HIS A 132 -0.55 -1.73 -6.07
CA HIS A 132 -0.72 -1.39 -7.48
C HIS A 132 -0.03 -2.41 -8.39
N LEU A 133 1.23 -2.74 -8.11
CA LEU A 133 1.99 -3.72 -8.90
C LEU A 133 1.34 -5.10 -8.86
N PHE A 134 0.93 -5.58 -7.68
CA PHE A 134 0.28 -6.88 -7.52
C PHE A 134 -1.11 -6.92 -8.17
N ALA A 135 -1.88 -5.85 -8.06
CA ALA A 135 -3.17 -5.74 -8.76
C ALA A 135 -2.99 -5.82 -10.28
N GLY A 136 -1.96 -5.14 -10.81
CA GLY A 136 -1.57 -5.24 -12.21
C GLY A 136 -1.20 -6.67 -12.61
N ALA A 137 -0.32 -7.32 -11.84
CA ALA A 137 0.14 -8.68 -12.11
C ALA A 137 -1.01 -9.70 -12.09
N ASP A 138 -1.89 -9.66 -11.09
CA ASP A 138 -3.06 -10.54 -11.02
C ASP A 138 -4.02 -10.28 -12.20
N ALA A 139 -4.15 -9.04 -12.68
CA ALA A 139 -5.01 -8.73 -13.83
C ALA A 139 -4.41 -9.20 -15.15
N PHE A 140 -3.09 -9.11 -15.30
CA PHE A 140 -2.38 -9.71 -16.43
C PHE A 140 -2.62 -11.23 -16.49
N VAL A 141 -2.42 -11.91 -15.37
CA VAL A 141 -2.61 -13.37 -15.28
C VAL A 141 -4.07 -13.74 -15.52
N ALA A 142 -5.02 -13.01 -14.92
CA ALA A 142 -6.45 -13.24 -15.11
C ALA A 142 -6.89 -13.12 -16.57
N ALA A 143 -6.33 -12.16 -17.32
CA ALA A 143 -6.63 -12.00 -18.74
C ALA A 143 -6.03 -13.14 -19.59
N GLN A 144 -4.88 -13.70 -19.20
CA GLN A 144 -4.28 -14.85 -19.90
C GLN A 144 -5.02 -16.16 -19.64
N LEU A 145 -5.61 -16.29 -18.44
CA LEU A 145 -6.37 -17.48 -18.04
C LEU A 145 -7.87 -17.36 -18.33
N TRP A 146 -8.29 -16.36 -19.10
CA TRP A 146 -9.72 -16.08 -19.34
C TRP A 146 -10.47 -17.27 -19.95
N ASP A 147 -9.83 -17.97 -20.89
CA ASP A 147 -10.43 -19.11 -21.60
C ASP A 147 -10.23 -20.45 -20.87
N LEU A 148 -9.58 -20.45 -19.70
CA LEU A 148 -9.30 -21.68 -18.95
C LEU A 148 -10.50 -22.06 -18.05
N PRO A 149 -11.06 -23.28 -18.20
CA PRO A 149 -12.18 -23.76 -17.38
C PRO A 149 -11.69 -24.21 -16.00
N THR A 150 -11.08 -23.31 -15.24
CA THR A 150 -10.58 -23.57 -13.88
C THR A 150 -11.52 -22.97 -12.84
N GLN A 151 -12.17 -23.81 -12.05
CA GLN A 151 -12.93 -23.40 -10.88
C GLN A 151 -12.00 -23.39 -9.66
N VAL A 152 -11.59 -22.20 -9.21
CA VAL A 152 -10.78 -22.06 -7.99
C VAL A 152 -11.71 -21.63 -6.86
N SER A 153 -11.84 -22.46 -5.83
CA SER A 153 -12.58 -22.14 -4.62
C SER A 153 -11.61 -22.01 -3.45
N ALA A 154 -11.81 -20.98 -2.63
CA ALA A 154 -11.13 -20.85 -1.34
C ALA A 154 -12.20 -20.84 -0.26
N SER A 155 -12.16 -21.81 0.66
CA SER A 155 -13.07 -21.87 1.80
C SER A 155 -12.28 -21.75 3.10
N PRO A 156 -12.69 -20.87 4.03
CA PRO A 156 -12.19 -20.91 5.38
C PRO A 156 -12.68 -22.21 6.05
N ASP A 157 -11.75 -22.97 6.60
CA ASP A 157 -11.98 -24.04 7.58
C ASP A 157 -11.61 -23.49 8.96
N GLY A 158 -12.18 -24.00 10.04
CA GLY A 158 -11.95 -23.53 11.42
C GLY A 158 -10.48 -23.60 11.88
N ARG A 159 -9.56 -24.07 11.04
CA ARG A 159 -8.10 -24.15 11.27
C ARG A 159 -7.26 -23.38 10.24
N GLY A 160 -7.85 -22.79 9.19
CA GLY A 160 -7.08 -22.09 8.14
C GLY A 160 -7.87 -21.85 6.85
N VAL A 161 -7.17 -21.47 5.79
CA VAL A 161 -7.76 -21.31 4.46
C VAL A 161 -7.42 -22.52 3.61
N THR A 162 -8.42 -23.24 3.13
CA THR A 162 -8.22 -24.29 2.11
C THR A 162 -8.46 -23.69 0.73
N VAL A 163 -7.51 -23.93 -0.19
CA VAL A 163 -7.59 -23.50 -1.58
C VAL A 163 -7.66 -24.75 -2.45
N ALA A 164 -8.72 -24.88 -3.24
CA ALA A 164 -8.93 -25.99 -4.16
C ALA A 164 -9.10 -25.46 -5.58
N ALA A 165 -8.48 -26.14 -6.55
CA ALA A 165 -8.66 -25.86 -7.97
C ALA A 165 -9.18 -27.13 -8.65
N ARG A 166 -10.31 -27.02 -9.34
CA ARG A 166 -10.84 -28.06 -10.22
C ARG A 166 -10.60 -27.66 -11.67
N ILE A 167 -9.90 -28.52 -12.40
CA ILE A 167 -9.70 -28.39 -13.84
C ILE A 167 -10.67 -29.38 -14.49
N ALA A 168 -11.61 -28.88 -15.29
CA ALA A 168 -12.44 -29.72 -16.13
C ALA A 168 -11.68 -30.01 -17.42
N PHE A 169 -11.46 -31.30 -17.70
CA PHE A 169 -10.93 -31.79 -18.99
C PHE A 169 -12.10 -32.29 -19.83
#